data_AF-A0A1Q7T6N9-F1
#
_entry.id   AF-A0A1Q7T6N9-F1
#
_cell.length_a   1.000
_cell.length_b   1.000
_cell.length_c   1.000
_cell.angle_alpha   90.00
_cell.angle_beta   90.00
_cell.angle_gamma   90.00
#
_symmetry.space_group_name_H-M   'P 1'
#
loop_
_entity.id
_entity.type
_entity.pdbx_description
1 polymer ?
#
loop_
_entity_poly.entity_id
_entity_poly.type
_entity_poly.pdbx_seq_one_letter_code
_entity_poly.pdbx_strand_id
1 'polypeptide(L)'
;MSNTTLVISDLHLADGHTILDGFGDAQQAAFEGLTSAAGAAGPLGHADEIELVINGDCFDFLATAPYDTGGITDISTSLEKLSKIIATHTPFFEALRRFIETPGRHVTFITGNHDIELRLARVREEISTAIGGEHVTERVSFFPTRFYRPLPDVYIEHGNHYDFWNQAMRGLWNENGHPLDLNPSTIILPVGSHYFQHAAHHISINYAYFDRFEPSMNSMRQIALLCLLNPEIVMETAKLTMDLFSEPRKALAGLAPDEECSPDKLFEQAIIDFAALQQEMSSRKTDWVEHGNLDNQQVQASTIIEFDMLREALKLPLVEAITAICTPTTYEMGEGVALGMQAVLKQDPTLRYAIAGHTHMVRIDSVNNGTQSYLNTASWTARLAMPAPGEITTALIEWLRHPNWEKVPLRDVTQFIFAMVNSTASGASSASLCVWEGGLKGSYRVLA
;
A
#
# COMPACT_ATOMS: atom_id res chain seq x y z
N MET A 1 -8.45 18.53 28.41
CA MET A 1 -7.37 18.23 27.47
C MET A 1 -7.89 18.34 26.07
N SER A 2 -7.12 19.02 25.24
CA SER A 2 -7.24 19.04 23.78
C SER A 2 -6.31 17.98 23.21
N ASN A 3 -6.80 17.18 22.26
CA ASN A 3 -6.03 16.10 21.65
C ASN A 3 -6.02 16.28 20.13
N THR A 4 -4.87 16.05 19.52
CA THR A 4 -4.72 15.98 18.07
C THR A 4 -4.11 14.64 17.69
N THR A 5 -4.75 13.92 16.76
CA THR A 5 -4.19 12.72 16.15
C THR A 5 -3.83 13.03 14.70
N LEU A 6 -2.56 12.83 14.35
CA LEU A 6 -2.04 12.91 12.99
C LEU A 6 -1.91 11.49 12.45
N VAL A 7 -2.52 11.18 11.31
CA VAL A 7 -2.50 9.85 10.72
C VAL A 7 -1.77 9.90 9.38
N ILE A 8 -0.71 9.12 9.24
CA ILE A 8 0.03 8.88 7.99
C ILE A 8 0.06 7.37 7.71
N SER A 9 0.32 6.96 6.49
CA SER A 9 0.42 5.55 6.10
C SER A 9 1.36 5.37 4.91
N ASP A 10 1.71 4.11 4.61
CA ASP A 10 2.36 3.71 3.34
C ASP A 10 3.66 4.50 3.09
N LEU A 11 4.59 4.42 4.05
CA LEU A 11 5.92 5.04 3.98
C LEU A 11 6.94 4.16 3.25
N HIS A 12 6.78 2.83 3.35
CA HIS A 12 7.60 1.81 2.69
C HIS A 12 9.13 1.97 2.87
N LEU A 13 9.58 2.12 4.13
CA LEU A 13 11.02 2.11 4.45
C LEU A 13 11.60 0.71 4.24
N ALA A 14 12.56 0.56 3.33
CA ALA A 14 13.24 -0.72 3.05
C ALA A 14 14.74 -0.67 3.43
N ASP A 15 15.58 -1.47 2.77
CA ASP A 15 17.02 -1.57 3.05
C ASP A 15 17.92 -0.66 2.18
N GLY A 16 17.33 0.27 1.42
CA GLY A 16 18.06 1.21 0.56
C GLY A 16 18.81 0.58 -0.61
N HIS A 17 18.73 -0.74 -0.81
CA HIS A 17 19.48 -1.43 -1.87
C HIS A 17 18.72 -1.53 -3.19
N THR A 18 17.39 -1.46 -3.14
CA THR A 18 16.53 -1.57 -4.32
C THR A 18 15.81 -0.26 -4.60
N ILE A 19 15.31 -0.14 -5.82
CA ILE A 19 14.40 0.95 -6.20
C ILE A 19 13.04 0.86 -5.49
N LEU A 20 12.79 -0.21 -4.75
CA LEU A 20 11.56 -0.44 -4.01
C LEU A 20 11.56 0.25 -2.64
N ASP A 21 12.70 0.81 -2.19
CA ASP A 21 12.70 1.68 -1.03
C ASP A 21 11.91 2.96 -1.35
N GLY A 22 10.76 3.10 -0.69
CA GLY A 22 9.80 4.17 -0.94
C GLY A 22 10.15 5.49 -0.25
N PHE A 23 11.13 5.47 0.67
CA PHE A 23 11.39 6.55 1.59
C PHE A 23 12.75 7.22 1.35
N GLY A 24 12.77 8.19 0.43
CA GLY A 24 13.97 8.96 0.09
C GLY A 24 14.11 10.30 0.82
N ASP A 25 15.07 11.11 0.39
CA ASP A 25 15.36 12.42 1.00
C ASP A 25 14.15 13.36 1.07
N ALA A 26 13.29 13.36 0.05
CA ALA A 26 12.10 14.20 0.02
C ALA A 26 11.07 13.75 1.08
N GLN A 27 10.87 12.44 1.21
CA GLN A 27 10.02 11.82 2.23
C GLN A 27 10.55 12.11 3.64
N GLN A 28 11.85 11.89 3.86
CA GLN A 28 12.51 12.18 5.13
C GLN A 28 12.34 13.65 5.51
N ALA A 29 12.59 14.58 4.59
CA ALA A 29 12.43 16.01 4.85
C ALA A 29 10.97 16.40 5.16
N ALA A 30 10.00 15.82 4.45
CA ALA A 30 8.57 16.02 4.74
C ALA A 30 8.19 15.49 6.13
N PHE A 31 8.71 14.31 6.50
CA PHE A 31 8.43 13.66 7.77
C PHE A 31 9.01 14.44 8.95
N GLU A 32 10.25 14.89 8.84
CA GLU A 32 10.87 15.77 9.82
C GLU A 32 10.14 17.11 9.94
N GLY A 33 9.66 17.67 8.82
CA GLY A 33 8.85 18.87 8.80
C GLY A 33 7.55 18.71 9.58
N LEU A 34 6.79 17.65 9.28
CA LEU A 34 5.51 17.35 9.93
C LEU A 34 5.69 17.12 11.43
N THR A 35 6.64 16.26 11.82
CA THR A 35 6.91 15.96 13.24
C THR A 35 7.44 17.18 14.01
N SER A 36 8.28 18.01 13.39
CA SER A 36 8.73 19.28 13.97
C SER A 36 7.58 20.27 14.14
N ALA A 37 6.65 20.33 13.17
CA ALA A 37 5.47 21.19 13.26
C ALA A 37 4.50 20.77 14.36
N ALA A 38 4.49 19.50 14.74
CA ALA A 38 3.75 18.96 15.88
C ALA A 38 4.52 19.08 17.22
N GLY A 39 5.76 19.57 17.20
CA GLY A 39 6.54 19.89 18.40
C GLY A 39 5.99 21.10 19.18
N ALA A 40 6.48 21.35 20.39
CA ALA A 40 5.90 22.32 21.33
C ALA A 40 5.76 23.77 20.81
N ALA A 41 6.62 24.19 19.87
CA ALA A 41 6.60 25.53 19.27
C ALA A 41 6.09 25.54 17.82
N GLY A 42 5.67 24.39 17.30
CA GLY A 42 5.22 24.24 15.91
C GLY A 42 3.73 24.59 15.73
N PRO A 43 3.30 24.84 14.49
CA PRO A 43 1.92 25.25 14.18
C PRO A 43 0.86 24.16 14.44
N LEU A 44 1.27 22.89 14.55
CA LEU A 44 0.42 21.76 14.94
C LEU A 44 0.60 21.39 16.41
N GLY A 45 1.47 22.11 17.15
CA GLY A 45 1.91 21.78 18.51
C GLY A 45 1.00 22.24 19.65
N HIS A 46 -0.17 22.81 19.34
CA HIS A 46 -1.00 23.55 20.28
C HIS A 46 -1.88 22.67 21.20
N ALA A 47 -2.06 21.40 20.87
CA ALA A 47 -2.82 20.48 21.71
C ALA A 47 -2.00 20.02 22.93
N ASP A 48 -2.71 19.68 24.01
CA ASP A 48 -2.08 19.14 25.22
C ASP A 48 -1.44 17.77 24.92
N GLU A 49 -2.14 16.94 24.16
CA GLU A 49 -1.71 15.63 23.70
C GLU A 49 -1.73 15.55 22.17
N ILE A 50 -0.64 15.07 21.58
CA ILE A 50 -0.51 14.83 20.14
C ILE A 50 -0.04 13.41 19.89
N GLU A 51 -0.82 12.67 19.11
CA GLU A 51 -0.49 11.32 18.68
C GLU A 51 -0.18 11.31 17.18
N LEU A 52 0.95 10.72 16.80
CA LEU A 52 1.26 10.34 15.44
C LEU A 52 0.91 8.87 15.25
N VAL A 53 -0.16 8.59 14.52
CA VAL A 53 -0.53 7.24 14.08
C VAL A 53 0.11 6.97 12.72
N ILE A 54 0.93 5.92 12.67
CA ILE A 54 1.47 5.36 11.42
C ILE A 54 0.62 4.13 11.09
N ASN A 55 -0.32 4.31 10.16
CA ASN A 55 -1.42 3.42 9.84
C ASN A 55 -1.06 2.37 8.79
N GLY A 56 -0.12 1.49 9.12
CA GLY A 56 0.33 0.39 8.27
C GLY A 56 1.33 0.81 7.19
N ASP A 57 2.05 -0.20 6.70
CA ASP A 57 3.04 -0.12 5.63
C ASP A 57 4.11 0.97 5.89
N CYS A 58 4.52 1.08 7.16
CA CYS A 58 5.64 1.94 7.55
C CYS A 58 6.95 1.35 7.04
N PHE A 59 7.13 0.05 7.28
CA PHE A 59 8.33 -0.69 6.94
C PHE A 59 8.00 -1.67 5.82
N ASP A 60 8.89 -1.82 4.84
CA ASP A 60 8.67 -2.74 3.74
C ASP A 60 9.54 -3.99 3.89
N PHE A 61 9.04 -4.96 4.64
CA PHE A 61 9.70 -6.26 4.81
C PHE A 61 9.68 -7.08 3.51
N LEU A 62 8.76 -6.79 2.59
CA LEU A 62 8.67 -7.48 1.30
C LEU A 62 9.76 -6.99 0.34
N ALA A 63 10.11 -5.70 0.40
CA ALA A 63 11.18 -5.07 -0.36
C ALA A 63 12.58 -5.21 0.27
N THR A 64 12.71 -5.90 1.40
CA THR A 64 13.98 -6.07 2.13
C THR A 64 14.50 -7.50 2.07
N ALA A 65 15.78 -7.69 1.71
CA ALA A 65 16.37 -9.04 1.60
C ALA A 65 16.45 -9.75 2.97
N PRO A 66 16.24 -11.09 3.05
CA PRO A 66 15.94 -12.01 1.95
C PRO A 66 14.52 -11.84 1.41
N TYR A 67 14.36 -11.72 0.09
CA TYR A 67 13.08 -11.32 -0.52
C TYR A 67 12.02 -12.41 -0.44
N ASP A 68 12.34 -13.63 -0.88
CA ASP A 68 11.42 -14.77 -0.81
C ASP A 68 11.63 -15.60 0.45
N THR A 69 10.58 -15.68 1.28
CA THR A 69 10.57 -16.44 2.53
C THR A 69 9.66 -17.68 2.46
N GLY A 70 9.18 -18.05 1.27
CA GLY A 70 8.27 -19.18 1.07
C GLY A 70 6.88 -18.97 1.69
N GLY A 71 6.41 -17.73 1.74
CA GLY A 71 5.08 -17.38 2.24
C GLY A 71 4.92 -17.42 3.76
N ILE A 72 6.02 -17.57 4.51
CA ILE A 72 6.02 -17.54 5.97
C ILE A 72 7.15 -16.61 6.42
N THR A 73 6.88 -15.78 7.44
CA THR A 73 7.90 -14.97 8.10
C THR A 73 8.04 -15.41 9.56
N ASP A 74 9.26 -15.41 10.07
CA ASP A 74 9.60 -15.77 11.45
C ASP A 74 10.40 -14.66 12.14
N ILE A 75 10.61 -14.81 13.45
CA ILE A 75 11.34 -13.81 14.24
C ILE A 75 12.75 -13.58 13.69
N SER A 76 13.49 -14.63 13.34
CA SER A 76 14.89 -14.49 12.91
C SER A 76 15.00 -13.69 11.61
N THR A 77 14.21 -14.07 10.62
CA THR A 77 14.15 -13.43 9.31
C THR A 77 13.67 -11.99 9.43
N SER A 78 12.63 -11.77 10.24
CA SER A 78 12.10 -10.42 10.49
C SER A 78 13.15 -9.52 11.12
N LEU A 79 13.87 -9.99 12.14
CA LEU A 79 14.91 -9.20 12.80
C LEU A 79 16.10 -8.89 11.88
N GLU A 80 16.49 -9.83 11.01
CA GLU A 80 17.51 -9.59 10.00
C GLU A 80 17.08 -8.43 9.08
N LYS A 81 15.86 -8.49 8.52
CA LYS A 81 15.31 -7.43 7.66
C LYS A 81 15.21 -6.09 8.39
N LEU A 82 14.63 -6.09 9.59
CA LEU A 82 14.46 -4.90 10.41
C LEU A 82 15.79 -4.19 10.67
N SER A 83 16.86 -4.95 10.94
CA SER A 83 18.19 -4.39 11.21
C SER A 83 18.74 -3.60 10.02
N LYS A 84 18.45 -4.04 8.79
CA LYS A 84 18.83 -3.34 7.54
C LYS A 84 18.02 -2.06 7.37
N ILE A 85 16.71 -2.13 7.64
CA ILE A 85 15.82 -0.97 7.59
C ILE A 85 16.26 0.11 8.59
N ILE A 86 16.53 -0.28 9.84
CA ILE A 86 17.01 0.64 10.90
C ILE A 86 18.35 1.28 10.51
N ALA A 87 19.29 0.48 10.02
CA ALA A 87 20.60 0.97 9.62
C ALA A 87 20.52 1.98 8.45
N THR A 88 19.59 1.75 7.51
CA THR A 88 19.37 2.61 6.34
C THR A 88 18.68 3.91 6.73
N HIS A 89 17.65 3.82 7.56
CA HIS A 89 16.74 4.93 7.86
C HIS A 89 16.95 5.53 9.25
N THR A 90 18.19 5.55 9.76
CA THR A 90 18.51 6.12 11.09
C THR A 90 17.89 7.51 11.32
N PRO A 91 17.92 8.46 10.36
CA PRO A 91 17.27 9.77 10.52
C PRO A 91 15.76 9.72 10.82
N PHE A 92 15.04 8.72 10.29
CA PHE A 92 13.61 8.52 10.57
C PHE A 92 13.37 8.17 12.04
N PHE A 93 14.12 7.20 12.57
CA PHE A 93 14.03 6.80 13.97
C PHE A 93 14.45 7.93 14.91
N GLU A 94 15.47 8.71 14.55
CA GLU A 94 15.85 9.91 15.31
C GLU A 94 14.76 11.01 15.30
N ALA A 95 14.05 11.19 14.19
CA ALA A 95 12.95 12.13 14.11
C ALA A 95 11.78 11.70 15.03
N LEU A 96 11.44 10.41 15.04
CA LEU A 96 10.49 9.84 16.01
C LEU A 96 10.95 10.04 17.46
N ARG A 97 12.23 9.84 17.76
CA ARG A 97 12.81 10.09 19.08
C ARG A 97 12.60 11.52 19.54
N ARG A 98 12.99 12.49 18.70
CA ARG A 98 12.82 13.92 18.98
C ARG A 98 11.36 14.29 19.20
N PHE A 99 10.46 13.68 18.43
CA PHE A 99 9.03 13.89 18.57
C PHE A 99 8.53 13.41 19.94
N ILE A 100 8.78 12.16 20.31
CA ILE A 100 8.29 11.61 21.59
C ILE A 100 9.04 12.12 22.82
N GLU A 101 10.24 12.67 22.70
CA GLU A 101 10.93 13.37 23.79
C GLU A 101 10.18 14.67 24.18
N THR A 102 9.38 15.23 23.27
CA THR A 102 8.49 16.35 23.58
C THR A 102 7.34 15.90 24.49
N PRO A 103 7.05 16.55 25.62
CA PRO A 103 5.93 16.18 26.49
C PRO A 103 4.59 16.14 25.75
N GLY A 104 3.78 15.12 26.04
CA GLY A 104 2.46 14.91 25.42
C GLY A 104 2.50 14.45 23.97
N ARG A 105 3.63 13.90 23.49
CA ARG A 105 3.76 13.35 22.13
C ARG A 105 3.86 11.84 22.18
N HIS A 106 3.03 11.17 21.39
CA HIS A 106 2.89 9.73 21.34
C HIS A 106 2.97 9.24 19.90
N VAL A 107 3.52 8.04 19.69
CA VAL A 107 3.55 7.38 18.38
C VAL A 107 2.81 6.06 18.51
N THR A 108 1.92 5.79 17.57
CA THR A 108 1.16 4.55 17.48
C THR A 108 1.37 3.92 16.12
N PHE A 109 1.79 2.66 16.09
CA PHE A 109 1.88 1.86 14.88
C PHE A 109 0.68 0.94 14.75
N ILE A 110 0.10 0.89 13.56
CA ILE A 110 -0.90 -0.10 13.14
C ILE A 110 -0.27 -0.96 12.06
N THR A 111 -0.59 -2.25 12.05
CA THR A 111 -0.04 -3.22 11.09
C THR A 111 -0.72 -3.10 9.72
N GLY A 112 0.07 -3.07 8.66
CA GLY A 112 -0.34 -3.25 7.27
C GLY A 112 0.10 -4.61 6.71
N ASN A 113 0.07 -4.77 5.38
CA ASN A 113 0.47 -6.02 4.71
C ASN A 113 1.96 -6.09 4.35
N HIS A 114 2.67 -4.95 4.29
CA HIS A 114 4.13 -4.89 4.09
C HIS A 114 4.94 -4.97 5.40
N ASP A 115 4.30 -4.69 6.54
CA ASP A 115 4.88 -4.77 7.89
C ASP A 115 4.09 -5.66 8.85
N ILE A 116 3.58 -6.79 8.33
CA ILE A 116 2.85 -7.78 9.13
C ILE A 116 3.70 -8.31 10.30
N GLU A 117 5.02 -8.24 10.19
CA GLU A 117 6.03 -8.52 11.20
C GLU A 117 5.87 -7.69 12.49
N LEU A 118 5.16 -6.55 12.47
CA LEU A 118 4.80 -5.79 13.67
C LEU A 118 3.97 -6.62 14.67
N ARG A 119 3.39 -7.75 14.23
CA ARG A 119 2.75 -8.74 15.10
C ARG A 119 3.72 -9.52 15.97
N LEU A 120 5.00 -9.61 15.61
CA LEU A 120 6.03 -10.30 16.38
C LEU A 120 6.53 -9.40 17.52
N ALA A 121 6.48 -9.89 18.76
CA ALA A 121 6.88 -9.12 19.94
C ALA A 121 8.32 -8.56 19.82
N ARG A 122 9.25 -9.39 19.35
CA ARG A 122 10.66 -9.02 19.17
C ARG A 122 10.85 -7.89 18.16
N VAL A 123 10.05 -7.82 17.10
CA VAL A 123 10.12 -6.73 16.11
C VAL A 123 9.70 -5.40 16.75
N ARG A 124 8.62 -5.41 17.53
CA ARG A 124 8.17 -4.22 18.29
C ARG A 124 9.20 -3.73 19.30
N GLU A 125 9.87 -4.65 19.99
CA GLU A 125 10.94 -4.36 20.95
C GLU A 125 12.14 -3.68 20.27
N GLU A 126 12.58 -4.19 19.12
CA GLU A 126 13.70 -3.60 18.37
C GLU A 126 13.33 -2.23 17.77
N ILE A 127 12.11 -2.04 17.26
CA ILE A 127 11.66 -0.71 16.80
C ILE A 127 11.63 0.28 17.96
N SER A 128 11.06 -0.10 19.11
CA SER A 128 11.04 0.76 20.31
C SER A 128 12.45 1.13 20.74
N THR A 129 13.38 0.16 20.67
CA THR A 129 14.80 0.36 20.98
C THR A 129 15.44 1.35 20.01
N ALA A 130 15.20 1.19 18.71
CA ALA A 130 15.73 2.08 17.67
C ALA A 130 15.20 3.52 17.80
N ILE A 131 13.96 3.70 18.25
CA ILE A 131 13.39 5.02 18.49
C ILE A 131 14.00 5.68 19.74
N GLY A 132 14.06 5.01 20.89
CA GLY A 132 14.59 5.68 22.11
C GLY A 132 14.91 4.79 23.30
N GLY A 133 15.07 3.49 23.08
CA GLY A 133 15.37 2.53 24.16
C GLY A 133 14.27 2.41 25.21
N GLU A 134 14.62 1.89 26.39
CA GLU A 134 13.65 1.71 27.51
C GLU A 134 13.07 3.02 28.06
N HIS A 135 13.64 4.18 27.71
CA HIS A 135 13.26 5.48 28.29
C HIS A 135 11.99 6.08 27.68
N VAL A 136 11.44 5.45 26.64
CA VAL A 136 10.32 6.01 25.85
C VAL A 136 9.19 5.02 25.58
N THR A 137 9.24 3.82 26.16
CA THR A 137 8.31 2.72 25.87
C THR A 137 6.85 3.06 26.16
N GLU A 138 6.57 3.97 27.10
CA GLU A 138 5.21 4.42 27.41
C GLU A 138 4.61 5.36 26.34
N ARG A 139 5.44 5.89 25.42
CA ARG A 139 5.03 6.82 24.36
C ARG A 139 5.01 6.20 22.96
N VAL A 140 5.46 4.96 22.83
CA VAL A 140 5.43 4.21 21.57
C VAL A 140 4.52 3.00 21.76
N SER A 141 3.42 2.95 21.02
CA SER A 141 2.43 1.89 21.08
C SER A 141 2.33 1.15 19.76
N PHE A 142 2.04 -0.15 19.84
CA PHE A 142 1.72 -0.99 18.69
C PHE A 142 0.36 -1.61 18.96
N PHE A 143 -0.62 -1.30 18.12
CA PHE A 143 -1.98 -1.78 18.38
C PHE A 143 -2.14 -3.23 17.92
N PRO A 144 -2.54 -4.15 18.82
CA PRO A 144 -2.57 -5.55 18.46
C PRO A 144 -3.85 -5.94 17.70
N THR A 145 -4.86 -5.08 17.69
CA THR A 145 -6.08 -5.24 16.89
C THR A 145 -5.83 -4.82 15.45
N ARG A 146 -6.65 -5.32 14.52
CA ARG A 146 -6.60 -4.94 13.10
C ARG A 146 -6.85 -3.44 12.89
N PHE A 147 -7.61 -2.83 13.80
CA PHE A 147 -7.98 -1.43 13.79
C PHE A 147 -7.60 -0.75 15.10
N TYR A 148 -7.64 0.58 15.10
CA TYR A 148 -7.44 1.44 16.25
C TYR A 148 -8.61 2.42 16.37
N ARG A 149 -9.09 2.66 17.61
CA ARG A 149 -10.12 3.64 17.93
C ARG A 149 -9.57 4.64 18.96
N PRO A 150 -8.89 5.72 18.52
CA PRO A 150 -8.37 6.73 19.44
C PRO A 150 -9.50 7.49 20.16
N LEU A 151 -10.69 7.55 19.54
CA LEU A 151 -11.88 8.22 20.07
C LEU A 151 -13.13 7.37 19.78
N PRO A 152 -14.23 7.53 20.55
CA PRO A 152 -15.46 6.78 20.31
C PRO A 152 -16.02 6.92 18.89
N ASP A 153 -15.81 8.07 18.25
CA ASP A 153 -16.34 8.42 16.93
C ASP A 153 -15.31 8.33 15.79
N VAL A 154 -14.13 7.75 16.05
CA VAL A 154 -13.04 7.59 15.07
C VAL A 154 -12.60 6.13 14.97
N TYR A 155 -12.51 5.64 13.74
CA TYR A 155 -12.01 4.31 13.40
C TYR A 155 -10.83 4.44 12.43
N ILE A 156 -9.72 3.79 12.73
CA ILE A 156 -8.50 3.80 11.91
C ILE A 156 -8.09 2.35 11.65
N GLU A 157 -7.86 1.98 10.41
CA GLU A 157 -7.15 0.75 10.06
C GLU A 157 -6.42 0.91 8.74
N HIS A 158 -5.45 0.03 8.44
CA HIS A 158 -4.68 0.19 7.21
C HIS A 158 -5.55 0.00 5.95
N GLY A 159 -6.43 -1.00 5.94
CA GLY A 159 -7.41 -1.24 4.87
C GLY A 159 -7.18 -2.51 4.04
N ASN A 160 -6.01 -3.13 4.16
CA ASN A 160 -5.64 -4.37 3.44
C ASN A 160 -6.58 -5.56 3.69
N HIS A 161 -7.38 -5.52 4.75
CA HIS A 161 -8.41 -6.52 5.03
C HIS A 161 -9.49 -6.61 3.95
N TYR A 162 -9.72 -5.51 3.24
CA TYR A 162 -10.70 -5.38 2.17
C TYR A 162 -10.08 -5.53 0.77
N ASP A 163 -8.79 -5.87 0.70
CA ASP A 163 -8.12 -6.29 -0.51
C ASP A 163 -8.05 -7.83 -0.56
N PHE A 164 -8.60 -8.41 -1.61
CA PHE A 164 -8.64 -9.85 -1.83
C PHE A 164 -7.25 -10.52 -1.80
N TRP A 165 -6.22 -9.84 -2.29
CA TRP A 165 -4.86 -10.36 -2.31
C TRP A 165 -4.19 -10.23 -0.94
N ASN A 166 -4.43 -9.11 -0.26
CA ASN A 166 -3.71 -8.70 0.94
C ASN A 166 -4.48 -8.90 2.26
N GLN A 167 -5.67 -9.52 2.21
CA GLN A 167 -6.41 -9.90 3.40
C GLN A 167 -5.61 -10.86 4.28
N ALA A 168 -5.15 -10.34 5.41
CA ALA A 168 -4.22 -11.00 6.32
C ALA A 168 -4.90 -11.57 7.57
N MET A 169 -5.93 -12.41 7.43
CA MET A 169 -6.69 -12.90 8.60
C MET A 169 -6.09 -14.16 9.25
N ARG A 170 -5.56 -15.08 8.45
CA ARG A 170 -5.28 -16.45 8.88
C ARG A 170 -4.27 -16.50 10.03
N GLY A 171 -4.77 -16.84 11.21
CA GLY A 171 -3.96 -17.03 12.43
C GLY A 171 -3.58 -15.74 13.17
N LEU A 172 -3.98 -14.56 12.66
CA LEU A 172 -3.65 -13.27 13.28
C LEU A 172 -4.82 -12.67 14.05
N TRP A 173 -5.97 -12.54 13.40
CA TRP A 173 -7.15 -11.92 13.99
C TRP A 173 -8.40 -12.79 13.81
N ASN A 174 -9.37 -12.63 14.71
CA ASN A 174 -10.71 -13.16 14.53
C ASN A 174 -11.55 -12.22 13.63
N GLU A 175 -12.78 -12.61 13.35
CA GLU A 175 -13.73 -11.86 12.50
C GLU A 175 -13.98 -10.41 12.98
N ASN A 176 -13.87 -10.17 14.29
CA ASN A 176 -14.03 -8.84 14.87
C ASN A 176 -12.74 -8.00 14.84
N GLY A 177 -11.65 -8.52 14.27
CA GLY A 177 -10.35 -7.84 14.24
C GLY A 177 -9.56 -7.91 15.55
N HIS A 178 -9.96 -8.79 16.48
CA HIS A 178 -9.22 -9.01 17.74
C HIS A 178 -8.14 -10.07 17.53
N PRO A 179 -6.95 -9.92 18.15
CA PRO A 179 -5.85 -10.84 17.95
C PRO A 179 -6.16 -12.24 18.47
N LEU A 180 -5.83 -13.27 17.70
CA LEU A 180 -5.89 -14.68 18.12
C LEU A 180 -4.69 -15.05 18.99
N ASP A 181 -3.52 -14.53 18.62
CA ASP A 181 -2.28 -14.60 19.38
C ASP A 181 -1.65 -13.19 19.44
N LEU A 182 -1.29 -12.75 20.64
CA LEU A 182 -0.64 -11.46 20.86
C LEU A 182 0.85 -11.49 20.50
N ASN A 183 1.48 -12.67 20.59
CA ASN A 183 2.92 -12.85 20.41
C ASN A 183 3.21 -14.11 19.57
N PRO A 184 2.73 -14.18 18.32
CA PRO A 184 3.07 -15.29 17.43
C PRO A 184 4.59 -15.36 17.22
N SER A 185 5.10 -16.58 17.00
CA SER A 185 6.50 -16.82 16.65
C SER A 185 6.76 -16.90 15.14
N THR A 186 5.70 -17.14 14.37
CA THR A 186 5.69 -17.22 12.90
C THR A 186 4.37 -16.66 12.37
N ILE A 187 4.39 -16.14 11.15
CA ILE A 187 3.21 -15.57 10.49
C ILE A 187 3.15 -16.11 9.07
N ILE A 188 1.96 -16.57 8.66
CA ILE A 188 1.69 -16.93 7.28
C ILE A 188 1.35 -15.64 6.54
N LEU A 189 2.10 -15.34 5.48
CA LEU A 189 1.90 -14.14 4.69
C LEU A 189 0.59 -14.24 3.90
N PRO A 190 -0.09 -13.10 3.62
CA PRO A 190 -1.15 -13.05 2.63
C PRO A 190 -0.64 -13.57 1.28
N VAL A 191 -1.54 -14.14 0.48
CA VAL A 191 -1.17 -14.66 -0.85
C VAL A 191 -0.62 -13.55 -1.75
N GLY A 192 -1.13 -12.31 -1.63
CA GLY A 192 -0.58 -11.14 -2.30
C GLY A 192 0.88 -10.90 -1.97
N SER A 193 1.23 -10.86 -0.68
CA SER A 193 2.61 -10.71 -0.21
C SER A 193 3.52 -11.86 -0.69
N HIS A 194 3.05 -13.11 -0.65
CA HIS A 194 3.81 -14.25 -1.16
C HIS A 194 3.99 -14.20 -2.70
N TYR A 195 2.93 -13.85 -3.43
CA TYR A 195 3.00 -13.63 -4.88
C TYR A 195 4.00 -12.51 -5.23
N PHE A 196 3.97 -11.41 -4.48
CA PHE A 196 4.92 -10.32 -4.65
C PHE A 196 6.36 -10.81 -4.50
N GLN A 197 6.68 -11.50 -3.41
CA GLN A 197 8.03 -12.00 -3.14
C GLN A 197 8.50 -13.05 -4.16
N HIS A 198 7.62 -14.00 -4.50
CA HIS A 198 7.99 -15.19 -5.26
C HIS A 198 7.93 -14.99 -6.77
N ALA A 199 6.88 -14.34 -7.28
CA ALA A 199 6.60 -14.27 -8.72
C ALA A 199 6.72 -12.85 -9.30
N ALA A 200 6.30 -11.82 -8.56
CA ALA A 200 6.26 -10.45 -9.06
C ALA A 200 7.52 -9.62 -8.76
N HIS A 201 8.39 -10.06 -7.84
CA HIS A 201 9.53 -9.28 -7.37
C HIS A 201 10.45 -8.82 -8.51
N HIS A 202 10.69 -9.69 -9.49
CA HIS A 202 11.46 -9.33 -10.69
C HIS A 202 10.78 -8.23 -11.50
N ILE A 203 9.46 -8.24 -11.63
CA ILE A 203 8.71 -7.16 -12.28
C ILE A 203 8.88 -5.88 -11.47
N SER A 204 8.66 -5.91 -10.15
CA SER A 204 8.75 -4.74 -9.29
C SER A 204 10.12 -4.09 -9.34
N ILE A 205 11.23 -4.84 -9.32
CA ILE A 205 12.58 -4.25 -9.42
C ILE A 205 12.81 -3.59 -10.78
N ASN A 206 12.42 -4.25 -11.88
CA ASN A 206 12.73 -3.77 -13.23
C ASN A 206 11.77 -2.68 -13.72
N TYR A 207 10.54 -2.67 -13.19
CA TYR A 207 9.43 -1.82 -13.65
C TYR A 207 8.71 -1.15 -12.46
N ALA A 208 9.47 -0.67 -11.47
CA ALA A 208 8.95 -0.03 -10.26
C ALA A 208 8.02 1.17 -10.52
N TYR A 209 7.95 1.67 -11.75
CA TYR A 209 6.97 2.70 -12.12
C TYR A 209 5.53 2.19 -12.05
N PHE A 210 5.28 0.87 -12.13
CA PHE A 210 3.93 0.31 -11.99
C PHE A 210 3.32 0.63 -10.63
N ASP A 211 4.13 0.55 -9.56
CA ASP A 211 3.69 0.87 -8.20
C ASP A 211 3.64 2.38 -7.94
N ARG A 212 4.19 3.21 -8.84
CA ARG A 212 4.27 4.67 -8.71
C ARG A 212 3.27 5.43 -9.58
N PHE A 213 2.63 4.78 -10.53
CA PHE A 213 1.69 5.46 -11.44
C PHE A 213 0.48 6.03 -10.71
N GLU A 214 0.13 7.27 -11.06
CA GLU A 214 -1.05 7.99 -10.62
C GLU A 214 -1.83 8.49 -11.85
N PRO A 215 -3.04 7.96 -12.14
CA PRO A 215 -3.72 6.85 -11.47
C PRO A 215 -2.95 5.52 -11.49
N SER A 216 -3.21 4.62 -10.53
CA SER A 216 -2.59 3.28 -10.51
C SER A 216 -2.96 2.45 -11.73
N MET A 217 -2.03 1.62 -12.19
CA MET A 217 -2.22 0.72 -13.33
C MET A 217 -2.57 -0.69 -12.83
N ASN A 218 -3.72 -1.23 -13.22
CA ASN A 218 -4.13 -2.59 -12.83
C ASN A 218 -3.24 -3.68 -13.45
N SER A 219 -3.21 -4.87 -12.84
CA SER A 219 -2.36 -5.99 -13.28
C SER A 219 -2.60 -6.41 -14.73
N MET A 220 -3.83 -6.29 -15.25
CA MET A 220 -4.13 -6.64 -16.65
C MET A 220 -3.39 -5.72 -17.63
N ARG A 221 -3.39 -4.41 -17.37
CA ARG A 221 -2.63 -3.43 -18.16
C ARG A 221 -1.13 -3.58 -17.98
N GLN A 222 -0.66 -3.91 -16.77
CA GLN A 222 0.76 -4.18 -16.53
C GLN A 222 1.24 -5.37 -17.36
N ILE A 223 0.50 -6.50 -17.34
CA ILE A 223 0.81 -7.69 -18.13
C ILE A 223 0.79 -7.37 -19.64
N ALA A 224 -0.23 -6.63 -20.12
CA ALA A 224 -0.29 -6.20 -21.52
C ALA A 224 0.93 -5.35 -21.90
N LEU A 225 1.32 -4.38 -21.07
CA LEU A 225 2.49 -3.54 -21.33
C LEU A 225 3.77 -4.38 -21.36
N LEU A 226 3.94 -5.30 -20.41
CA LEU A 226 5.11 -6.18 -20.36
C LEU A 226 5.18 -7.14 -21.55
N CYS A 227 4.05 -7.59 -22.11
CA CYS A 227 4.07 -8.38 -23.34
C CYS A 227 4.71 -7.62 -24.52
N LEU A 228 4.67 -6.28 -24.53
CA LEU A 228 5.34 -5.44 -25.54
C LEU A 228 6.80 -5.08 -25.18
N LEU A 229 7.07 -4.89 -23.88
CA LEU A 229 8.36 -4.38 -23.41
C LEU A 229 9.36 -5.50 -23.10
N ASN A 230 8.89 -6.58 -22.49
CA ASN A 230 9.70 -7.71 -22.04
C ASN A 230 8.84 -8.97 -21.91
N PRO A 231 8.58 -9.71 -23.00
CA PRO A 231 7.79 -10.93 -22.96
C PRO A 231 8.44 -12.03 -22.09
N GLU A 232 9.77 -12.03 -21.96
CA GLU A 232 10.49 -13.01 -21.14
C GLU A 232 10.11 -12.93 -19.66
N ILE A 233 9.97 -11.71 -19.11
CA ILE A 233 9.56 -11.54 -17.71
C ILE A 233 8.12 -12.02 -17.48
N VAL A 234 7.24 -11.88 -18.47
CA VAL A 234 5.86 -12.39 -18.38
C VAL A 234 5.87 -13.92 -18.33
N MET A 235 6.69 -14.57 -19.17
CA MET A 235 6.83 -16.02 -19.18
C MET A 235 7.45 -16.56 -17.89
N GLU A 236 8.45 -15.86 -17.34
CA GLU A 236 9.09 -16.21 -16.07
C GLU A 236 8.11 -16.06 -14.90
N THR A 237 7.45 -14.91 -14.78
CA THR A 237 6.43 -14.68 -13.74
C THR A 237 5.28 -15.68 -13.86
N ALA A 238 4.81 -16.02 -15.07
CA ALA A 238 3.78 -17.04 -15.25
C ALA A 238 4.22 -18.43 -14.75
N LYS A 239 5.50 -18.80 -14.94
CA LYS A 239 6.06 -20.06 -14.39
C LYS A 239 6.08 -20.04 -12.87
N LEU A 240 6.63 -18.98 -12.26
CA LEU A 240 6.69 -18.84 -10.80
C LEU A 240 5.30 -18.77 -10.17
N THR A 241 4.32 -18.20 -10.89
CA THR A 241 2.91 -18.17 -10.44
C THR A 241 2.34 -19.58 -10.27
N MET A 242 2.81 -20.57 -11.05
CA MET A 242 2.33 -21.96 -10.92
C MET A 242 2.76 -22.61 -9.61
N ASP A 243 3.88 -22.19 -9.02
CA ASP A 243 4.38 -22.72 -7.75
C ASP A 243 3.48 -22.35 -6.55
N LEU A 244 2.55 -21.39 -6.75
CA LEU A 244 1.57 -20.97 -5.74
C LEU A 244 0.29 -21.84 -5.72
N PHE A 245 0.09 -22.69 -6.73
CA PHE A 245 -1.03 -23.63 -6.77
C PHE A 245 -0.80 -24.81 -5.82
N SER A 246 -1.89 -25.45 -5.36
CA SER A 246 -1.75 -26.66 -4.51
C SER A 246 -1.38 -27.88 -5.32
N GLU A 247 -1.78 -27.89 -6.58
CA GLU A 247 -1.54 -28.98 -7.51
C GLU A 247 -0.66 -28.47 -8.65
N PRO A 248 0.29 -29.29 -9.15
CA PRO A 248 1.15 -28.88 -10.25
C PRO A 248 0.35 -28.42 -11.47
N ARG A 249 0.68 -27.24 -11.97
CA ARG A 249 0.17 -26.69 -13.23
C ARG A 249 1.29 -26.35 -14.18
N LYS A 250 0.98 -26.39 -15.48
CA LYS A 250 1.87 -25.92 -16.53
C LYS A 250 1.49 -24.49 -16.89
N ALA A 251 2.44 -23.56 -16.76
CA ALA A 251 2.27 -22.19 -17.20
C ALA A 251 2.05 -22.13 -18.72
N LEU A 252 1.23 -21.18 -19.15
CA LEU A 252 0.93 -20.83 -20.54
C LEU A 252 0.54 -22.05 -21.38
N ALA A 253 -0.25 -22.96 -20.79
CA ALA A 253 -0.51 -24.28 -21.37
C ALA A 253 -1.20 -24.24 -22.75
N GLY A 254 -1.95 -23.17 -23.05
CA GLY A 254 -2.63 -22.97 -24.33
C GLY A 254 -1.75 -22.36 -25.43
N LEU A 255 -0.48 -22.05 -25.14
CA LEU A 255 0.42 -21.40 -26.07
C LEU A 255 1.21 -22.44 -26.89
N ALA A 256 1.17 -22.35 -28.23
CA ALA A 256 1.99 -23.20 -29.09
C ALA A 256 3.44 -22.70 -29.16
N PRO A 257 4.41 -23.55 -29.54
CA PRO A 257 5.77 -23.11 -29.84
C PRO A 257 5.76 -21.94 -30.85
N ASP A 258 6.64 -20.96 -30.66
CA ASP A 258 6.76 -19.71 -31.44
C ASP A 258 5.64 -18.68 -31.26
N GLU A 259 4.53 -19.02 -30.59
CA GLU A 259 3.48 -18.04 -30.25
C GLU A 259 3.88 -17.12 -29.08
N GLU A 260 4.97 -17.44 -28.38
CA GLU A 260 5.57 -16.64 -27.29
C GLU A 260 6.00 -15.24 -27.77
N CYS A 261 6.28 -15.10 -29.07
CA CYS A 261 6.63 -13.83 -29.69
C CYS A 261 5.42 -12.97 -30.07
N SER A 262 4.19 -13.45 -29.90
CA SER A 262 2.94 -12.72 -30.20
C SER A 262 2.41 -12.08 -28.90
N PRO A 263 2.49 -10.74 -28.74
CA PRO A 263 2.12 -10.09 -27.48
C PRO A 263 0.67 -10.35 -27.06
N ASP A 264 -0.26 -10.39 -28.00
CA ASP A 264 -1.68 -10.66 -27.77
C ASP A 264 -1.95 -12.09 -27.27
N LYS A 265 -1.27 -13.09 -27.84
CA LYS A 265 -1.40 -14.50 -27.41
C LYS A 265 -0.74 -14.75 -26.06
N LEU A 266 0.43 -14.16 -25.83
CA LEU A 266 1.12 -14.24 -24.54
C LEU A 266 0.27 -13.59 -23.45
N PHE A 267 -0.28 -12.40 -23.72
CA PHE A 267 -1.20 -11.72 -22.82
C PHE A 267 -2.42 -12.59 -22.49
N GLU A 268 -3.10 -13.14 -23.50
CA GLU A 268 -4.28 -13.99 -23.29
C GLU A 268 -3.98 -15.18 -22.37
N GLN A 269 -2.88 -15.90 -22.60
CA GLN A 269 -2.52 -17.04 -21.77
C GLN A 269 -2.05 -16.64 -20.36
N ALA A 270 -1.31 -15.53 -20.23
CA ALA A 270 -0.90 -15.01 -18.94
C ALA A 270 -2.09 -14.58 -18.08
N ILE A 271 -3.11 -13.94 -18.68
CA ILE A 271 -4.34 -13.56 -17.98
C ILE A 271 -5.15 -14.80 -17.58
N ILE A 272 -5.23 -15.84 -18.43
CA ILE A 272 -5.90 -17.10 -18.07
C ILE A 272 -5.24 -17.75 -16.85
N ASP A 273 -3.92 -17.83 -16.83
CA ASP A 273 -3.17 -18.39 -15.70
C ASP A 273 -3.38 -17.57 -14.42
N PHE A 274 -3.29 -16.25 -14.53
CA PHE A 274 -3.50 -15.32 -13.40
C PHE A 274 -4.92 -15.42 -12.84
N ALA A 275 -5.94 -15.44 -13.70
CA ALA A 275 -7.34 -15.60 -13.30
C ALA A 275 -7.60 -16.97 -12.65
N ALA A 276 -6.93 -18.02 -13.11
CA ALA A 276 -7.06 -19.33 -12.51
C ALA A 276 -6.43 -19.42 -11.11
N LEU A 277 -5.33 -18.69 -10.86
CA LEU A 277 -4.78 -18.57 -9.52
C LEU A 277 -5.79 -17.85 -8.61
N GLN A 278 -6.35 -16.73 -9.08
CA GLN A 278 -7.35 -15.98 -8.34
C GLN A 278 -8.58 -16.85 -8.01
N GLN A 279 -9.06 -17.67 -8.95
CA GLN A 279 -10.16 -18.60 -8.72
C GLN A 279 -9.82 -19.64 -7.63
N GLU A 280 -8.61 -20.21 -7.67
CA GLU A 280 -8.18 -21.15 -6.64
C GLU A 280 -8.05 -20.47 -5.27
N MET A 281 -7.49 -19.26 -5.22
CA MET A 281 -7.45 -18.44 -4.01
C MET A 281 -8.84 -18.23 -3.43
N SER A 282 -9.83 -17.87 -4.26
CA SER A 282 -11.22 -17.67 -3.83
C SER A 282 -11.81 -18.95 -3.24
N SER A 283 -11.48 -20.12 -3.80
CA SER A 283 -11.97 -21.40 -3.27
C SER A 283 -11.40 -21.75 -1.88
N ARG A 284 -10.24 -21.18 -1.52
CA ARG A 284 -9.55 -21.42 -0.25
C ARG A 284 -9.83 -20.36 0.82
N LYS A 285 -10.17 -19.13 0.41
CA LYS A 285 -10.53 -18.02 1.30
C LYS A 285 -11.99 -18.13 1.75
N THR A 286 -12.27 -19.06 2.66
CA THR A 286 -13.64 -19.26 3.20
C THR A 286 -14.14 -18.11 4.07
N ASP A 287 -13.22 -17.24 4.51
CA ASP A 287 -13.43 -16.05 5.33
C ASP A 287 -13.51 -14.75 4.52
N TRP A 288 -13.36 -14.81 3.19
CA TRP A 288 -13.52 -13.64 2.33
C TRP A 288 -14.99 -13.21 2.25
N VAL A 289 -15.25 -11.97 2.62
CA VAL A 289 -16.55 -11.32 2.48
C VAL A 289 -16.39 -10.19 1.47
N GLU A 290 -17.10 -10.31 0.34
CA GLU A 290 -17.17 -9.22 -0.64
C GLU A 290 -18.04 -8.09 -0.08
N HIS A 291 -17.45 -6.90 0.08
CA HIS A 291 -18.15 -5.75 0.66
C HIS A 291 -18.81 -4.91 -0.42
N GLY A 292 -20.13 -4.74 -0.33
CA GLY A 292 -20.93 -3.88 -1.20
C GLY A 292 -21.70 -4.64 -2.27
N ASN A 293 -22.74 -4.00 -2.82
CA ASN A 293 -23.40 -4.44 -4.05
C ASN A 293 -22.64 -3.79 -5.22
N LEU A 294 -21.41 -4.24 -5.49
CA LEU A 294 -20.93 -4.13 -6.85
C LEU A 294 -21.88 -4.98 -7.67
N ASP A 295 -22.44 -4.43 -8.75
CA ASP A 295 -23.19 -5.26 -9.67
C ASP A 295 -22.18 -6.22 -10.29
N ASN A 296 -22.10 -7.45 -9.75
CA ASN A 296 -21.11 -8.44 -10.17
C ASN A 296 -21.22 -8.71 -11.68
N GLN A 297 -22.39 -8.50 -12.30
CA GLN A 297 -22.54 -8.57 -13.74
C GLN A 297 -21.86 -7.39 -14.45
N GLN A 298 -21.96 -6.18 -13.90
CA GLN A 298 -21.30 -4.99 -14.42
C GLN A 298 -19.76 -5.07 -14.27
N VAL A 299 -19.25 -5.51 -13.13
CA VAL A 299 -17.79 -5.69 -12.91
C VAL A 299 -17.23 -6.79 -13.81
N GLN A 300 -17.96 -7.89 -13.96
CA GLN A 300 -17.56 -8.95 -14.89
C GLN A 300 -17.60 -8.46 -16.34
N ALA A 301 -18.61 -7.68 -16.72
CA ALA A 301 -18.71 -7.08 -18.05
C ALA A 301 -17.56 -6.08 -18.32
N SER A 302 -17.23 -5.19 -17.38
CA SER A 302 -16.12 -4.25 -17.54
C SER A 302 -14.78 -4.97 -17.68
N THR A 303 -14.56 -6.03 -16.89
CA THR A 303 -13.35 -6.86 -16.97
C THR A 303 -13.22 -7.53 -18.34
N ILE A 304 -14.30 -8.08 -18.90
CA ILE A 304 -14.31 -8.69 -20.24
C ILE A 304 -14.05 -7.64 -21.33
N ILE A 305 -14.70 -6.47 -21.22
CA ILE A 305 -14.50 -5.37 -22.17
C ILE A 305 -13.04 -4.90 -22.17
N GLU A 306 -12.44 -4.73 -20.98
CA GLU A 306 -11.04 -4.32 -20.87
C GLU A 306 -10.09 -5.39 -21.43
N PHE A 307 -10.35 -6.66 -21.14
CA PHE A 307 -9.59 -7.78 -21.71
C PHE A 307 -9.61 -7.78 -23.24
N ASP A 308 -10.79 -7.70 -23.85
CA ASP A 308 -10.93 -7.68 -25.31
C ASP A 308 -10.28 -6.42 -25.92
N MET A 309 -10.42 -5.26 -25.27
CA MET A 309 -9.78 -4.01 -25.69
C MET A 309 -8.26 -4.13 -25.67
N LEU A 310 -7.66 -4.66 -24.61
CA LEU A 310 -6.21 -4.83 -24.49
C LEU A 310 -5.69 -5.86 -25.49
N ARG A 311 -6.40 -6.97 -25.71
CA ARG A 311 -6.05 -7.97 -26.73
C ARG A 311 -5.99 -7.36 -28.13
N GLU A 312 -6.93 -6.49 -28.47
CA GLU A 312 -6.89 -5.78 -29.76
C GLU A 312 -5.82 -4.69 -29.81
N ALA A 313 -5.60 -3.97 -28.70
CA ALA A 313 -4.54 -2.95 -28.59
C ALA A 313 -3.14 -3.53 -28.85
N LEU A 314 -2.88 -4.76 -28.39
CA LEU A 314 -1.59 -5.45 -28.56
C LEU A 314 -1.25 -5.79 -30.02
N LYS A 315 -2.22 -5.67 -30.95
CA LYS A 315 -2.04 -5.87 -32.39
C LYS A 315 -1.71 -4.57 -33.15
N LEU A 316 -1.81 -3.43 -32.48
CA LEU A 316 -1.52 -2.12 -33.05
C LEU A 316 0.01 -1.89 -33.16
N PRO A 317 0.47 -0.91 -33.95
CA PRO A 317 1.87 -0.51 -33.89
C PRO A 317 2.24 0.00 -32.48
N LEU A 318 3.51 -0.11 -32.13
CA LEU A 318 3.98 -0.03 -30.74
C LEU A 318 3.54 1.23 -29.99
N VAL A 319 3.56 2.39 -30.65
CA VAL A 319 3.16 3.67 -30.04
C VAL A 319 1.67 3.69 -29.76
N GLU A 320 0.84 3.27 -30.71
CA GLU A 320 -0.61 3.19 -30.55
C GLU A 320 -1.00 2.14 -29.49
N ALA A 321 -0.31 1.00 -29.46
CA ALA A 321 -0.54 -0.06 -28.48
C ALA A 321 -0.28 0.43 -27.04
N ILE A 322 0.90 1.02 -26.79
CA ILE A 322 1.26 1.57 -25.47
C ILE A 322 0.33 2.72 -25.10
N THR A 323 -0.04 3.58 -26.04
CA THR A 323 -1.02 4.65 -25.82
C THR A 323 -2.37 4.10 -25.32
N ALA A 324 -2.89 3.06 -25.96
CA ALA A 324 -4.13 2.43 -25.54
C ALA A 324 -4.03 1.77 -24.16
N ILE A 325 -2.90 1.09 -23.87
CA ILE A 325 -2.65 0.44 -22.58
C ILE A 325 -2.51 1.47 -21.45
N CYS A 326 -1.86 2.62 -21.70
CA CYS A 326 -1.70 3.69 -20.71
C CYS A 326 -2.93 4.60 -20.56
N THR A 327 -4.00 4.38 -21.32
CA THR A 327 -5.24 5.18 -21.22
C THR A 327 -6.35 4.35 -20.60
N PRO A 328 -6.53 4.38 -19.26
CA PRO A 328 -7.61 3.64 -18.62
C PRO A 328 -8.98 4.18 -19.02
N THR A 329 -9.91 3.28 -19.31
CA THR A 329 -11.32 3.61 -19.58
C THR A 329 -12.10 3.89 -18.30
N THR A 330 -11.67 3.28 -17.20
CA THR A 330 -12.25 3.40 -15.86
C THR A 330 -11.11 3.53 -14.86
N TYR A 331 -11.26 4.46 -13.92
CA TYR A 331 -10.33 4.64 -12.82
C TYR A 331 -10.96 4.07 -11.55
N GLU A 332 -10.35 3.03 -11.00
CA GLU A 332 -10.78 2.43 -9.74
C GLU A 332 -9.91 2.93 -8.61
N MET A 333 -10.53 3.50 -7.57
CA MET A 333 -9.81 4.12 -6.45
C MET A 333 -9.78 3.22 -5.22
N GLY A 334 -9.35 1.97 -5.40
CA GLY A 334 -9.39 0.96 -4.34
C GLY A 334 -10.80 0.72 -3.82
N GLU A 335 -11.77 0.53 -4.73
CA GLU A 335 -13.20 0.47 -4.41
C GLU A 335 -13.53 -0.58 -3.34
N GLY A 336 -12.86 -1.74 -3.34
CA GLY A 336 -13.05 -2.75 -2.30
C GLY A 336 -12.77 -2.22 -0.89
N VAL A 337 -11.64 -1.52 -0.72
CA VAL A 337 -11.26 -0.85 0.54
C VAL A 337 -12.27 0.21 0.91
N ALA A 338 -12.67 1.06 -0.04
CA ALA A 338 -13.65 2.10 0.22
C ALA A 338 -14.99 1.52 0.67
N LEU A 339 -15.51 0.49 -0.01
CA LEU A 339 -16.76 -0.18 0.34
C LEU A 339 -16.69 -0.84 1.73
N GLY A 340 -15.55 -1.45 2.06
CA GLY A 340 -15.29 -2.00 3.39
C GLY A 340 -15.32 -0.94 4.49
N MET A 341 -14.55 0.14 4.33
CA MET A 341 -14.50 1.25 5.30
C MET A 341 -15.86 1.97 5.43
N GLN A 342 -16.58 2.15 4.32
CA GLN A 342 -17.95 2.68 4.34
C GLN A 342 -18.93 1.74 5.05
N ALA A 343 -18.74 0.42 4.95
CA ALA A 343 -19.58 -0.55 5.66
C ALA A 343 -19.35 -0.47 7.18
N VAL A 344 -18.11 -0.31 7.64
CA VAL A 344 -17.79 -0.06 9.06
C VAL A 344 -18.55 1.16 9.58
N LEU A 345 -18.51 2.28 8.85
CA LEU A 345 -19.26 3.49 9.19
C LEU A 345 -20.77 3.23 9.27
N LYS A 346 -21.35 2.56 8.27
CA LYS A 346 -22.79 2.29 8.22
C LYS A 346 -23.28 1.38 9.35
N GLN A 347 -22.43 0.49 9.83
CA GLN A 347 -22.76 -0.48 10.89
C GLN A 347 -22.65 0.11 12.30
N ASP A 348 -21.80 1.11 12.51
CA ASP A 348 -21.63 1.77 13.81
C ASP A 348 -22.05 3.26 13.74
N PRO A 349 -23.28 3.61 14.19
CA PRO A 349 -23.77 4.98 14.15
C PRO A 349 -23.05 5.92 15.13
N THR A 350 -22.19 5.39 16.01
CA THR A 350 -21.35 6.23 16.89
C THR A 350 -20.14 6.78 16.16
N LEU A 351 -19.72 6.15 15.05
CA LEU A 351 -18.62 6.62 14.24
C LEU A 351 -19.02 7.86 13.43
N ARG A 352 -18.06 8.76 13.28
CA ARG A 352 -18.09 9.90 12.36
C ARG A 352 -17.03 9.77 11.28
N TYR A 353 -15.87 9.21 11.62
CA TYR A 353 -14.75 9.10 10.69
C TYR A 353 -14.19 7.67 10.65
N ALA A 354 -13.92 7.21 9.44
CA ALA A 354 -13.12 6.03 9.17
C ALA A 354 -11.91 6.47 8.35
N ILE A 355 -10.70 6.10 8.77
CA ILE A 355 -9.45 6.52 8.15
C ILE A 355 -8.68 5.27 7.71
N ALA A 356 -8.27 5.22 6.45
CA ALA A 356 -7.44 4.14 5.91
C ALA A 356 -6.23 4.63 5.12
N GLY A 357 -5.32 3.70 4.84
CA GLY A 357 -4.22 3.83 3.87
C GLY A 357 -4.39 2.80 2.75
N HIS A 358 -3.30 2.11 2.40
CA HIS A 358 -3.26 0.91 1.55
C HIS A 358 -3.49 1.10 0.05
N THR A 359 -4.41 1.97 -0.35
CA THR A 359 -4.73 2.16 -1.79
C THR A 359 -3.74 3.06 -2.52
N HIS A 360 -2.83 3.70 -1.77
CA HIS A 360 -1.90 4.73 -2.23
C HIS A 360 -2.58 5.96 -2.86
N MET A 361 -3.89 6.11 -2.67
CA MET A 361 -4.69 7.11 -3.37
C MET A 361 -5.55 7.93 -2.42
N VAL A 362 -5.51 9.25 -2.64
CA VAL A 362 -6.28 10.21 -1.85
C VAL A 362 -7.77 9.99 -2.09
N ARG A 363 -8.55 9.80 -1.03
CA ARG A 363 -10.00 9.61 -1.13
C ARG A 363 -10.74 10.25 0.02
N ILE A 364 -11.88 10.86 -0.32
CA ILE A 364 -12.80 11.49 0.63
C ILE A 364 -14.22 11.10 0.20
N ASP A 365 -14.87 10.25 0.97
CA ASP A 365 -16.24 9.82 0.70
C ASP A 365 -17.16 10.32 1.82
N SER A 366 -18.25 10.99 1.42
CA SER A 366 -19.36 11.34 2.31
C SER A 366 -20.32 10.15 2.45
N VAL A 367 -20.56 9.70 3.68
CA VAL A 367 -21.38 8.53 4.01
C VAL A 367 -22.60 8.97 4.85
N ASN A 368 -23.69 8.20 4.79
CA ASN A 368 -24.90 8.42 5.59
C ASN A 368 -25.43 9.88 5.51
N ASN A 369 -25.62 10.37 4.29
CA ASN A 369 -26.07 11.75 4.01
C ASN A 369 -25.15 12.84 4.59
N GLY A 370 -23.85 12.55 4.72
CA GLY A 370 -22.84 13.51 5.16
C GLY A 370 -22.65 13.58 6.68
N THR A 371 -23.26 12.67 7.45
CA THR A 371 -23.00 12.58 8.90
C THR A 371 -21.70 11.83 9.21
N GLN A 372 -21.20 11.05 8.25
CA GLN A 372 -19.99 10.24 8.36
C GLN A 372 -19.08 10.49 7.17
N SER A 373 -17.77 10.28 7.35
CA SER A 373 -16.78 10.45 6.29
C SER A 373 -15.73 9.35 6.33
N TYR A 374 -15.44 8.79 5.16
CA TYR A 374 -14.28 7.94 4.95
C TYR A 374 -13.15 8.77 4.33
N LEU A 375 -11.96 8.70 4.92
CA LEU A 375 -10.76 9.41 4.49
C LEU A 375 -9.65 8.39 4.19
N ASN A 376 -8.98 8.52 3.04
CA ASN A 376 -7.78 7.73 2.74
C ASN A 376 -6.55 8.63 2.67
N THR A 377 -5.50 8.27 3.42
CA THR A 377 -4.25 9.03 3.55
C THR A 377 -3.28 8.82 2.39
N ALA A 378 -3.62 7.99 1.40
CA ALA A 378 -2.78 7.69 0.25
C ALA A 378 -1.42 7.11 0.66
N SER A 379 -0.36 7.45 -0.06
CA SER A 379 1.01 7.02 0.23
C SER A 379 1.99 8.19 0.19
N TRP A 380 3.05 8.09 0.99
CA TRP A 380 4.17 9.03 0.97
C TRP A 380 5.27 8.63 -0.03
N THR A 381 5.11 7.50 -0.71
CA THR A 381 6.03 7.07 -1.77
C THR A 381 5.94 8.00 -2.99
N ALA A 382 7.00 8.00 -3.81
CA ALA A 382 7.04 8.81 -5.02
C ALA A 382 5.91 8.42 -6.01
N ARG A 383 5.17 9.41 -6.52
CA ARG A 383 4.06 9.21 -7.46
C ARG A 383 4.35 9.89 -8.80
N LEU A 384 4.08 9.19 -9.90
CA LEU A 384 4.33 9.63 -11.27
C LEU A 384 3.02 9.69 -12.04
N ALA A 385 2.74 10.81 -12.69
CA ALA A 385 1.56 10.92 -13.54
C ALA A 385 1.62 9.87 -14.66
N MET A 386 0.50 9.17 -14.88
CA MET A 386 0.33 8.37 -16.10
C MET A 386 0.52 9.23 -17.34
N PRO A 387 1.28 8.77 -18.35
CA PRO A 387 1.52 9.56 -19.54
C PRO A 387 0.22 9.75 -20.34
N ALA A 388 -0.05 10.99 -20.73
CA ALA A 388 -1.17 11.29 -21.62
C ALA A 388 -0.91 10.71 -23.02
N PRO A 389 -1.95 10.47 -23.84
CA PRO A 389 -1.78 9.92 -25.18
C PRO A 389 -0.77 10.67 -26.07
N GLY A 390 -0.69 12.00 -25.95
CA GLY A 390 0.27 12.83 -26.69
C GLY A 390 1.72 12.79 -26.17
N GLU A 391 1.96 12.18 -25.02
CA GLU A 391 3.27 12.10 -24.36
C GLU A 391 4.00 10.78 -24.65
N ILE A 392 3.31 9.81 -25.28
CA ILE A 392 3.89 8.51 -25.67
C ILE A 392 4.83 8.71 -26.88
N THR A 393 6.09 8.95 -26.58
CA THR A 393 7.18 9.12 -27.56
C THR A 393 8.10 7.91 -27.58
N THR A 394 8.90 7.75 -28.63
CA THR A 394 9.94 6.71 -28.69
C THR A 394 10.91 6.77 -27.50
N ALA A 395 11.25 7.98 -27.03
CA ALA A 395 12.10 8.17 -25.86
C ALA A 395 11.44 7.69 -24.56
N LEU A 396 10.13 7.97 -24.39
CA LEU A 396 9.39 7.46 -23.24
C LEU A 396 9.26 5.93 -23.28
N ILE A 397 9.00 5.36 -24.46
CA ILE A 397 8.91 3.90 -24.64
C ILE A 397 10.25 3.23 -24.29
N GLU A 398 11.37 3.83 -24.70
CA GLU A 398 12.70 3.34 -24.33
C GLU A 398 12.92 3.41 -22.83
N TRP A 399 12.48 4.50 -22.17
CA TRP A 399 12.54 4.59 -20.72
C TRP A 399 11.62 3.57 -20.03
N LEU A 400 10.41 3.31 -20.52
CA LEU A 400 9.53 2.27 -19.98
C LEU A 400 10.17 0.87 -20.11
N ARG A 401 10.88 0.61 -21.21
CA ARG A 401 11.60 -0.66 -21.42
C ARG A 401 12.81 -0.79 -20.49
N HIS A 402 13.52 0.31 -20.27
CA HIS A 402 14.76 0.37 -19.48
C HIS A 402 14.76 1.60 -18.55
N PRO A 403 14.04 1.56 -17.42
CA PRO A 403 13.88 2.72 -16.54
C PRO A 403 15.22 3.22 -16.00
N ASN A 404 15.52 4.49 -16.28
CA ASN A 404 16.59 5.21 -15.61
C ASN A 404 15.99 6.14 -14.57
N TRP A 405 16.13 5.77 -13.30
CA TRP A 405 15.57 6.50 -12.16
C TRP A 405 16.31 7.80 -11.81
N GLU A 406 17.51 8.03 -12.36
CA GLU A 406 18.18 9.33 -12.28
C GLU A 406 17.56 10.36 -13.23
N LYS A 407 16.81 9.90 -14.25
CA LYS A 407 16.21 10.74 -15.29
C LYS A 407 14.81 10.25 -15.62
N VAL A 408 13.86 10.55 -14.74
CA VAL A 408 12.45 10.21 -14.91
C VAL A 408 11.78 11.22 -15.87
N PRO A 409 11.24 10.77 -17.02
CA PRO A 409 10.57 11.66 -17.99
C PRO A 409 9.12 11.96 -17.63
N LEU A 410 8.55 11.24 -16.67
CA LEU A 410 7.18 11.40 -16.18
C LEU A 410 7.12 12.52 -15.14
N ARG A 411 5.97 13.20 -15.09
CA ARG A 411 5.76 14.28 -14.13
C ARG A 411 5.58 13.71 -12.72
N ASP A 412 6.39 14.19 -11.79
CA ASP A 412 6.22 13.94 -10.36
C ASP A 412 4.92 14.60 -9.86
N VAL A 413 4.07 13.80 -9.21
CA VAL A 413 2.81 14.22 -8.60
C VAL A 413 2.71 13.77 -7.14
N THR A 414 3.86 13.49 -6.51
CA THR A 414 3.96 13.06 -5.11
C THR A 414 3.30 14.08 -4.18
N GLN A 415 2.50 13.58 -3.23
CA GLN A 415 1.86 14.37 -2.19
C GLN A 415 2.03 13.68 -0.84
N PHE A 416 2.42 14.44 0.18
CA PHE A 416 2.58 13.92 1.54
C PHE A 416 1.29 14.17 2.32
N ILE A 417 0.35 13.23 2.19
CA ILE A 417 -1.01 13.37 2.70
C ILE A 417 -1.10 12.80 4.11
N PHE A 418 -1.84 13.47 4.99
CA PHE A 418 -2.11 13.00 6.34
C PHE A 418 -3.52 13.39 6.78
N ALA A 419 -4.15 12.58 7.63
CA ALA A 419 -5.39 12.96 8.28
C ALA A 419 -5.07 13.66 9.61
N MET A 420 -5.80 14.72 9.92
CA MET A 420 -5.71 15.43 11.19
C MET A 420 -7.04 15.34 11.91
N VAL A 421 -7.06 14.69 13.06
CA VAL A 421 -8.23 14.57 13.93
C VAL A 421 -8.02 15.45 15.16
N ASN A 422 -8.93 16.39 15.40
CA ASN A 422 -8.91 17.25 16.58
C ASN A 422 -10.11 16.94 17.47
N SER A 423 -9.88 16.85 18.78
CA SER A 423 -10.93 16.68 19.78
C SER A 423 -10.67 17.49 21.05
N THR A 424 -11.74 17.71 21.81
CA THR A 424 -11.68 18.36 23.13
C THR A 424 -12.47 17.51 24.12
N ALA A 425 -12.20 17.66 25.42
CA ALA A 425 -12.82 16.86 26.48
C ALA A 425 -14.37 16.80 26.48
N SER A 426 -15.05 17.74 25.81
CA SER A 426 -16.53 17.82 25.77
C SER A 426 -17.11 17.98 24.36
N GLY A 427 -16.28 17.94 23.30
CA GLY A 427 -16.70 18.18 21.92
C GLY A 427 -16.60 16.93 21.05
N ALA A 428 -17.43 16.84 20.01
CA ALA A 428 -17.28 15.83 18.97
C ALA A 428 -15.96 16.03 18.21
N SER A 429 -15.38 14.94 17.70
CA SER A 429 -14.16 15.05 16.92
C SER A 429 -14.41 15.72 15.57
N SER A 430 -13.37 16.37 15.05
CA SER A 430 -13.30 16.86 13.67
C SER A 430 -12.13 16.21 12.99
N ALA A 431 -12.31 15.69 11.78
CA ALA A 431 -11.23 15.15 10.97
C ALA A 431 -11.16 15.89 9.64
N SER A 432 -9.93 16.15 9.19
CA SER A 432 -9.65 16.76 7.90
C SER A 432 -8.52 16.01 7.21
N LEU A 433 -8.58 15.95 5.89
CA LEU A 433 -7.45 15.45 5.09
C LEU A 433 -6.57 16.62 4.69
N CYS A 434 -5.26 16.50 4.94
CA CYS A 434 -4.29 17.56 4.75
C CYS A 434 -3.15 17.11 3.83
N VAL A 435 -2.53 18.05 3.15
CA VAL A 435 -1.27 17.85 2.43
C VAL A 435 -0.16 18.65 3.10
N TRP A 436 1.00 18.03 3.30
CA TRP A 436 2.22 18.70 3.74
C TRP A 436 3.02 19.18 2.53
N GLU A 437 3.28 20.50 2.47
CA GLU A 437 3.97 21.16 1.36
C GLU A 437 5.27 21.81 1.89
N GLY A 438 6.41 21.62 1.21
CA GLY A 438 7.66 22.35 1.51
C GLY A 438 8.71 21.65 2.37
N GLY A 439 8.62 20.32 2.56
CA GLY A 439 9.67 19.53 3.23
C GLY A 439 9.89 19.95 4.69
N LEU A 440 11.16 20.09 5.11
CA LEU A 440 11.52 20.35 6.52
C LEU A 440 10.93 21.65 7.10
N LYS A 441 10.79 22.70 6.29
CA LYS A 441 10.19 23.99 6.70
C LYS A 441 8.83 24.19 6.04
N GLY A 442 8.09 23.10 5.93
CA GLY A 442 6.81 23.08 5.26
C GLY A 442 5.67 23.70 6.06
N SER A 443 4.52 23.69 5.41
CA SER A 443 3.21 24.01 5.97
C SER A 443 2.20 23.00 5.47
N TYR A 444 1.07 22.88 6.15
CA TYR A 444 -0.01 22.04 5.68
C TYR A 444 -1.14 22.86 5.06
N ARG A 445 -1.84 22.26 4.10
CA ARG A 445 -3.08 22.78 3.51
C ARG A 445 -4.18 21.75 3.68
N VAL A 446 -5.35 22.20 4.12
CA VAL A 446 -6.55 21.35 4.24
C VAL A 446 -7.14 21.09 2.86
N LEU A 447 -7.42 19.84 2.55
CA LEU A 447 -8.05 19.38 1.31
C LEU A 447 -9.57 19.25 1.45
N ALA A 448 -10.02 18.68 2.58
CA ALA A 448 -11.43 18.53 2.95
C ALA A 448 -11.62 18.48 4.46
#